data_AF-A0A8R1EML7-F1
#
_entry.id   AF-A0A8R1EML7-F1
#
_cell.length_a   1.000
_cell.length_b   1.000
_cell.length_c   1.000
_cell.angle_alpha   90.00
_cell.angle_beta   90.00
_cell.angle_gamma   90.00
#
_symmetry.space_group_name_H-M   'P 1'
#
loop_
_entity.id
_entity.type
_entity.pdbx_description
1 polymer ?
#
loop_
_entity_poly.entity_id
_entity_poly.type
_entity_poly.pdbx_seq_one_letter_code
_entity_poly.pdbx_strand_id
1 'polypeptide(L)'
;CDFEVRVLGNNQRHSVQCVLVINIFNEKIFILIWLWFTLLFVASTLDMLYWFSISMFHRDRFRFVLRHLELTSDPDKPELFRKEKRKQVEHFLRTYLKVDGVLVLRMIALHAGVMFCTEITDALWKRYLSQHPENLIDDDSSLITFARWV
;
A
#
# COMPACT_ATOMS: atom_id res chain seq x y z
N CYS A 1 1.38 52.67 -17.54
CA CYS A 1 1.27 52.78 -19.00
C CYS A 1 1.49 54.23 -19.33
N ASP A 2 2.30 54.49 -20.35
CA ASP A 2 2.50 55.85 -20.83
C ASP A 2 1.49 56.10 -21.95
N PHE A 3 0.81 57.24 -21.88
CA PHE A 3 -0.07 57.70 -22.94
C PHE A 3 0.40 59.08 -23.42
N GLU A 4 0.44 59.27 -24.74
CA GLU A 4 0.78 60.55 -25.35
C GLU A 4 -0.52 61.29 -25.72
N VAL A 5 -0.74 62.46 -25.12
CA VAL A 5 -1.88 63.33 -25.45
C VAL A 5 -1.34 64.52 -26.25
N ARG A 6 -1.88 64.73 -27.46
CA ARG A 6 -1.51 65.85 -28.33
C ARG A 6 -2.41 67.05 -28.03
N VAL A 7 -1.85 68.11 -27.46
CA VAL A 7 -2.48 69.44 -27.38
C VAL A 7 -1.71 70.38 -28.32
N LEU A 8 -2.43 71.29 -29.02
CA LEU A 8 -1.93 72.17 -30.08
C LEU A 8 -0.47 72.62 -29.87
N GLY A 9 0.45 72.09 -30.69
CA GLY A 9 1.85 72.51 -30.76
C GLY A 9 2.84 71.87 -29.79
N ASN A 10 2.42 71.07 -28.80
CA ASN A 10 3.35 70.46 -27.83
C ASN A 10 2.87 69.08 -27.36
N ASN A 11 3.64 68.02 -27.67
CA ASN A 11 3.34 66.66 -27.24
C ASN A 11 3.80 66.47 -25.79
N GLN A 12 2.88 66.51 -24.83
CA GLN A 12 3.19 66.31 -23.41
C GLN A 12 2.94 64.85 -23.02
N ARG A 13 3.97 64.19 -22.50
CA ARG A 13 3.90 62.80 -22.04
C ARG A 13 3.36 62.76 -20.61
N HIS A 14 2.27 62.02 -20.41
CA HIS A 14 1.73 61.73 -19.09
C HIS A 14 1.93 60.24 -18.79
N SER A 15 2.60 59.94 -17.67
CA SER A 15 2.77 58.59 -17.18
C SER A 15 1.72 58.30 -16.09
N VAL A 16 0.97 57.21 -16.25
CA VAL A 16 0.13 56.67 -15.17
C VAL A 16 0.66 55.32 -14.73
N GLN A 17 0.57 55.05 -13.43
CA GLN A 17 0.79 53.71 -12.93
C GLN A 17 -0.41 52.83 -13.32
N CYS A 18 -0.23 52.06 -14.39
CA CYS A 18 -1.11 50.93 -14.66
C CYS A 18 -0.74 49.81 -13.71
N VAL A 19 -1.52 49.63 -12.66
CA VAL A 19 -1.51 48.37 -11.92
C VAL A 19 -2.26 47.37 -12.79
N LEU A 20 -1.52 46.45 -13.42
CA LEU A 20 -2.15 45.38 -14.17
C LEU A 20 -2.80 44.44 -13.16
N VAL A 21 -4.09 44.65 -12.93
CA VAL A 21 -4.87 43.93 -11.92
C VAL A 21 -4.80 42.40 -12.16
N ILE A 22 -4.60 41.98 -13.42
CA ILE A 22 -4.38 40.55 -13.76
C ILE A 22 -3.07 39.99 -13.19
N ASN A 23 -2.01 40.80 -13.05
CA ASN A 23 -0.71 40.36 -12.55
C ASN A 23 -0.76 40.12 -11.05
N ILE A 24 -1.42 41.02 -10.31
CA ILE A 24 -1.61 40.85 -8.87
C ILE A 24 -2.57 39.69 -8.58
N PHE A 25 -3.58 39.43 -9.42
CA PHE A 25 -4.43 38.24 -9.30
C PHE A 25 -3.66 36.94 -9.55
N ASN A 26 -2.80 36.89 -10.57
CA ASN A 26 -1.93 35.74 -10.82
C ASN A 26 -0.97 35.50 -9.64
N GLU A 27 -0.40 36.56 -9.07
CA GLU A 27 0.50 36.45 -7.91
C GLU A 27 -0.19 35.77 -6.72
N LYS A 28 -1.43 36.17 -6.38
CA LYS A 28 -2.14 35.62 -5.21
C LYS A 28 -2.66 34.20 -5.46
N ILE A 29 -3.19 33.91 -6.65
CA ILE A 29 -3.74 32.58 -6.95
C ILE A 29 -2.64 31.53 -7.06
N PHE A 30 -1.48 31.90 -7.62
CA PHE A 30 -0.36 30.99 -7.78
C PHE A 30 0.20 30.56 -6.42
N ILE A 31 0.32 31.47 -5.45
CA ILE A 31 0.78 31.16 -4.09
C ILE A 31 -0.19 30.21 -3.38
N LEU A 32 -1.50 30.44 -3.49
CA LEU A 32 -2.51 29.56 -2.89
C LEU A 32 -2.47 28.14 -3.49
N ILE A 33 -2.41 28.06 -4.82
CA ILE A 33 -2.34 26.79 -5.55
C ILE A 33 -1.02 26.06 -5.24
N TRP A 34 0.10 26.79 -5.18
CA TRP A 34 1.40 26.23 -4.84
C TRP A 34 1.43 25.65 -3.43
N LEU A 35 0.86 26.36 -2.45
CA LEU A 35 0.75 25.86 -1.07
C LEU A 35 -0.17 24.63 -1.00
N TRP A 36 -1.30 24.65 -1.70
CA TRP A 36 -2.22 23.53 -1.78
C TRP A 36 -1.56 22.28 -2.39
N PHE A 37 -0.91 22.41 -3.55
CA PHE A 37 -0.22 21.29 -4.18
C PHE A 37 0.96 20.78 -3.35
N THR A 38 1.69 21.66 -2.67
CA THR A 38 2.76 21.25 -1.76
C THR A 38 2.21 20.45 -0.60
N LEU A 39 1.07 20.85 -0.01
CA LEU A 39 0.40 20.11 1.05
C LEU A 39 -0.06 18.72 0.54
N LEU A 40 -0.72 18.66 -0.62
CA LEU A 40 -1.11 17.39 -1.24
C LEU A 40 0.10 16.49 -1.54
N PHE A 41 1.20 17.07 -2.02
CA PHE A 41 2.42 16.33 -2.29
C PHE A 41 3.02 15.74 -1.01
N VAL A 42 3.07 16.52 0.07
CA VAL A 42 3.55 16.04 1.38
C VAL A 42 2.64 14.93 1.90
N ALA A 43 1.32 15.13 1.89
CA ALA A 43 0.36 14.12 2.33
C ALA A 43 0.50 12.81 1.53
N SER A 44 0.55 12.90 0.20
CA SER A 44 0.75 11.74 -0.68
C SER A 44 2.10 11.05 -0.45
N THR A 45 3.15 11.82 -0.19
CA THR A 45 4.48 11.26 0.11
C THR A 45 4.48 10.54 1.45
N LEU A 46 3.83 11.10 2.48
CA LEU A 46 3.69 10.45 3.78
C LEU A 46 2.90 9.14 3.69
N ASP A 47 1.78 9.13 2.95
CA ASP A 47 1.01 7.92 2.68
C ASP A 47 1.90 6.88 1.97
N MET A 48 2.58 7.28 0.90
CA MET A 48 3.48 6.38 0.17
C MET A 48 4.59 5.83 1.07
N LEU A 49 5.20 6.66 1.92
CA LEU A 49 6.24 6.23 2.86
C LEU A 49 5.69 5.31 3.96
N TYR A 50 4.48 5.57 4.45
CA TYR A 50 3.80 4.70 5.41
C TYR A 50 3.55 3.32 4.80
N TRP A 51 2.96 3.27 3.60
CA TRP A 51 2.75 2.04 2.85
C TRP A 51 4.06 1.33 2.48
N PHE A 52 5.10 2.09 2.14
CA PHE A 52 6.40 1.54 1.83
C PHE A 52 7.06 0.94 3.07
N SER A 53 7.04 1.64 4.21
CA SER A 53 7.59 1.18 5.48
C SER A 53 6.86 -0.08 5.98
N ILE A 54 5.53 -0.06 5.97
CA ILE A 54 4.72 -1.21 6.38
C ILE A 54 4.87 -2.39 5.42
N SER A 55 5.13 -2.10 4.14
CA SER A 55 5.49 -3.11 3.16
C SER A 55 6.85 -3.68 3.53
N MET A 56 7.94 -2.90 3.55
CA MET A 56 9.32 -3.38 3.74
C MET A 56 9.53 -4.33 4.94
N PHE A 57 8.75 -4.21 6.02
CA PHE A 57 8.81 -5.12 7.16
C PHE A 57 8.26 -6.52 6.87
N HIS A 58 9.16 -7.41 6.41
CA HIS A 58 8.90 -8.82 6.14
C HIS A 58 8.32 -9.61 7.34
N ARG A 59 8.58 -9.16 8.58
CA ARG A 59 8.08 -9.81 9.81
C ARG A 59 6.61 -9.53 10.08
N ASP A 60 6.12 -8.34 9.75
CA ASP A 60 4.70 -8.01 9.90
C ASP A 60 3.86 -8.61 8.78
N ARG A 61 4.44 -8.77 7.59
CA ARG A 61 3.84 -9.55 6.48
C ARG A 61 3.58 -10.99 6.89
N PHE A 62 4.60 -11.64 7.46
CA PHE A 62 4.50 -13.02 7.94
C PHE A 62 3.46 -13.14 9.06
N ARG A 63 3.48 -12.24 10.05
CA ARG A 63 2.54 -12.26 11.17
C ARG A 63 1.10 -12.02 10.74
N PHE A 64 0.88 -11.16 9.75
CA PHE A 64 -0.45 -10.87 9.22
C PHE A 64 -1.06 -12.10 8.55
N VAL A 65 -0.32 -12.73 7.62
CA VAL A 65 -0.76 -13.93 6.91
C VAL A 65 -0.91 -15.12 7.85
N LEU A 66 0.03 -15.29 8.79
CA LEU A 66 -0.05 -16.35 9.80
C LEU A 66 -1.32 -16.24 10.64
N ARG A 67 -1.67 -15.02 11.08
CA ARG A 67 -2.91 -14.76 11.84
C ARG A 67 -4.17 -15.01 11.00
N HIS A 68 -4.13 -14.72 9.71
CA HIS A 68 -5.26 -14.97 8.81
C HIS A 68 -5.48 -16.46 8.58
N LEU A 69 -4.40 -17.24 8.43
CA LEU A 69 -4.49 -18.70 8.35
C LEU A 69 -4.94 -19.32 9.69
N GLU A 70 -4.51 -18.76 10.82
CA GLU A 70 -4.92 -19.21 12.16
C GLU A 70 -6.42 -19.03 12.39
N LEU A 71 -7.03 -17.95 11.87
CA LEU A 71 -8.47 -17.72 11.96
C LEU A 71 -9.31 -18.72 11.14
N THR A 72 -8.72 -19.35 10.12
CA THR A 72 -9.39 -20.35 9.27
C THR A 72 -9.13 -21.79 9.74
N SER A 73 -8.15 -22.00 10.63
CA SER A 73 -7.78 -23.33 11.13
C SER A 73 -8.57 -23.69 12.39
N ASP A 74 -8.96 -24.96 12.52
CA ASP A 74 -9.76 -25.47 13.65
C ASP A 74 -9.11 -25.18 15.03
N PRO A 75 -9.89 -24.78 16.05
CA PRO A 75 -9.39 -24.43 17.39
C PRO A 75 -8.82 -25.60 18.19
N ASP A 76 -9.06 -26.85 17.77
CA ASP A 76 -8.66 -28.06 18.52
C ASP A 76 -7.23 -28.56 18.21
N LYS A 77 -6.51 -27.93 17.28
CA LYS A 77 -5.13 -28.32 16.93
C LYS A 77 -4.21 -27.10 16.84
N PRO A 78 -3.49 -26.72 17.90
CA PRO A 78 -2.42 -25.73 17.82
C PRO A 78 -1.16 -26.30 17.12
N GLU A 79 -1.34 -27.04 16.01
CA GLU A 79 -0.25 -27.69 15.26
C GLU A 79 0.50 -26.72 14.33
N LEU A 80 0.02 -25.48 14.18
CA LEU A 80 0.71 -24.41 13.47
C LEU A 80 1.98 -23.90 14.20
N PHE A 81 2.24 -24.38 15.42
CA PHE A 81 3.48 -24.13 16.17
C PHE A 81 4.66 -25.03 15.79
N ARG A 82 4.45 -26.07 14.97
CA ARG A 82 5.55 -26.90 14.48
C ARG A 82 6.45 -26.03 13.58
N LYS A 83 7.73 -25.90 13.94
CA LYS A 83 8.72 -25.08 13.21
C LYS A 83 8.74 -25.34 11.70
N GLU A 84 8.40 -26.57 11.28
CA GLU A 84 8.23 -26.98 9.88
C GLU A 84 7.15 -26.18 9.13
N LYS A 85 5.93 -26.06 9.68
CA LYS A 85 4.85 -25.28 9.05
C LYS A 85 5.20 -23.80 8.94
N ARG A 86 5.91 -23.23 9.94
CA ARG A 86 6.41 -21.85 9.84
C ARG A 86 7.40 -21.65 8.69
N LYS A 87 8.29 -22.62 8.46
CA LYS A 87 9.21 -22.58 7.31
C LYS A 87 8.46 -22.74 5.98
N GLN A 88 7.45 -23.60 5.92
CA GLN A 88 6.60 -23.76 4.73
C GLN A 88 5.83 -22.47 4.40
N VAL A 89 5.24 -21.81 5.40
CA VAL A 89 4.57 -20.50 5.23
C VAL A 89 5.58 -19.43 4.80
N GLU A 90 6.80 -19.44 5.35
CA GLU A 90 7.85 -18.50 4.92
C GLU A 90 8.25 -18.75 3.46
N HIS A 91 8.36 -20.02 3.05
CA HIS A 91 8.64 -20.39 1.67
C HIS A 91 7.51 -19.97 0.72
N PHE A 92 6.25 -20.22 1.10
CA PHE A 92 5.09 -19.73 0.36
C PHE A 92 5.11 -18.21 0.18
N LEU A 93 5.41 -17.46 1.25
CA LEU A 93 5.48 -16.00 1.19
C LEU A 93 6.65 -15.50 0.32
N ARG A 94 7.83 -16.12 0.39
CA ARG A 94 9.00 -15.70 -0.38
C ARG A 94 8.94 -16.14 -1.85
N THR A 95 8.48 -17.35 -2.12
CA THR A 95 8.57 -17.98 -3.44
C THR A 95 7.28 -17.78 -4.26
N TYR A 96 6.11 -17.96 -3.63
CA TYR A 96 4.83 -17.95 -4.32
C TYR A 96 4.15 -16.58 -4.28
N LEU A 97 3.95 -15.99 -3.09
CA LEU A 97 3.22 -14.71 -2.96
C LEU A 97 4.12 -13.50 -3.26
N LYS A 98 5.41 -13.57 -2.93
CA LYS A 98 6.40 -12.50 -3.10
C LYS A 98 5.98 -11.17 -2.42
N VAL A 99 6.80 -10.13 -2.60
CA VAL A 99 6.55 -8.80 -2.03
C VAL A 99 5.27 -8.18 -2.60
N ASP A 100 5.08 -8.29 -3.91
CA ASP A 100 3.97 -7.65 -4.61
C ASP A 100 2.62 -8.29 -4.26
N GLY A 101 2.56 -9.63 -4.13
CA GLY A 101 1.33 -10.32 -3.75
C GLY A 101 0.90 -9.98 -2.33
N VAL A 102 1.84 -9.81 -1.39
CA VAL A 102 1.50 -9.36 -0.03
C VAL A 102 0.99 -7.92 0.00
N LEU A 103 1.53 -7.05 -0.85
CA LEU A 103 1.06 -5.67 -0.99
C LEU A 103 -0.38 -5.63 -1.51
N VAL A 104 -0.67 -6.39 -2.57
CA VAL A 104 -2.03 -6.51 -3.12
C VAL A 104 -3.00 -7.08 -2.08
N LEU A 105 -2.61 -8.13 -1.36
CA LEU A 105 -3.43 -8.74 -0.33
C LEU A 105 -3.77 -7.75 0.80
N ARG A 106 -2.82 -6.91 1.21
CA ARG A 106 -3.07 -5.82 2.17
C ARG A 106 -4.00 -4.75 1.62
N MET A 107 -3.82 -4.36 0.36
CA MET A 107 -4.71 -3.41 -0.31
C MET A 107 -6.15 -3.91 -0.31
N ILE A 108 -6.35 -5.20 -0.64
CA ILE A 108 -7.65 -5.84 -0.58
C ILE A 108 -8.20 -5.84 0.85
N ALA A 109 -7.38 -6.14 1.85
CA ALA A 109 -7.82 -6.14 3.25
C ALA A 109 -8.32 -4.76 3.72
N LEU A 110 -7.74 -3.67 3.21
CA LEU A 110 -8.13 -2.30 3.57
C LEU A 110 -9.41 -1.85 2.88
N HIS A 111 -9.58 -2.23 1.61
CA HIS A 111 -10.72 -1.77 0.80
C HIS A 111 -11.94 -2.70 0.86
N ALA A 112 -11.72 -4.02 0.90
CA ALA A 112 -12.78 -5.03 0.94
C ALA A 112 -13.01 -5.60 2.34
N GLY A 113 -12.07 -5.39 3.27
CA GLY A 113 -12.15 -5.89 4.64
C GLY A 113 -11.38 -7.20 4.86
N VAL A 114 -11.15 -7.48 6.14
CA VAL A 114 -10.28 -8.58 6.61
C VAL A 114 -10.83 -9.97 6.23
N MET A 115 -12.15 -10.15 6.20
CA MET A 115 -12.80 -11.44 5.91
C MET A 115 -12.58 -11.91 4.46
N PHE A 116 -12.70 -11.01 3.49
CA PHE A 116 -12.39 -11.34 2.09
C PHE A 116 -10.91 -11.67 1.91
N CYS A 117 -10.04 -10.93 2.60
CA CYS A 117 -8.61 -11.22 2.61
C CYS A 117 -8.29 -12.62 3.17
N THR A 118 -8.96 -13.04 4.26
CA THR A 118 -8.77 -14.40 4.82
C THR A 118 -9.16 -15.49 3.83
N GLU A 119 -10.30 -15.38 3.16
CA GLU A 119 -10.77 -16.37 2.18
C GLU A 119 -9.83 -16.48 0.98
N ILE A 120 -9.36 -15.34 0.46
CA ILE A 120 -8.40 -15.30 -0.64
C ILE A 120 -7.07 -15.93 -0.23
N THR A 121 -6.60 -15.63 0.99
CA THR A 121 -5.35 -16.20 1.53
C THR A 121 -5.44 -17.72 1.68
N ASP A 122 -6.57 -18.23 2.18
CA ASP A 122 -6.82 -19.67 2.31
C ASP A 122 -6.88 -20.37 0.96
N ALA A 123 -7.59 -19.79 -0.03
CA ALA A 123 -7.64 -20.32 -1.38
C ALA A 123 -6.25 -20.36 -2.06
N LEU A 124 -5.44 -19.32 -1.86
CA LEU A 124 -4.05 -19.27 -2.33
C LEU A 124 -3.17 -20.33 -1.66
N TRP A 125 -3.34 -20.53 -0.36
CA TRP A 125 -2.61 -21.54 0.40
C TRP A 125 -2.94 -22.96 -0.06
N LYS A 126 -4.23 -23.28 -0.24
CA LYS A 126 -4.69 -24.57 -0.77
C LYS A 126 -4.14 -24.85 -2.18
N ARG A 127 -4.07 -23.83 -3.04
CA ARG A 127 -3.44 -23.95 -4.37
C ARG A 127 -1.93 -24.16 -4.31
N TYR A 128 -1.24 -23.54 -3.37
CA TYR A 128 0.19 -23.76 -3.18
C TYR A 128 0.49 -25.21 -2.75
N LEU A 129 -0.31 -25.72 -1.81
CA LEU A 129 -0.24 -27.11 -1.36
C LEU A 129 -0.50 -28.12 -2.49
N SER A 130 -1.46 -27.84 -3.38
CA SER A 130 -1.73 -28.73 -4.53
C SER A 130 -0.61 -28.74 -5.57
N GLN A 131 0.18 -27.66 -5.67
CA GLN A 131 1.34 -27.58 -6.55
C GLN A 131 2.61 -28.25 -5.96
N HIS A 132 2.70 -28.37 -4.64
CA HIS A 132 3.84 -29.00 -3.94
C HIS A 132 3.35 -30.18 -3.07
N PRO A 133 2.99 -31.33 -3.69
CA PRO A 133 2.41 -32.46 -2.98
C PRO A 133 3.33 -33.09 -1.92
N GLU A 134 4.65 -32.85 -2.00
CA GLU A 134 5.61 -33.24 -0.95
C GLU A 134 5.30 -32.65 0.43
N ASN A 135 4.68 -31.46 0.48
CA ASN A 135 4.24 -30.84 1.73
C ASN A 135 2.92 -31.43 2.25
N LEU A 136 2.12 -32.05 1.36
CA LEU A 136 0.88 -32.76 1.71
C LEU A 136 1.18 -34.10 2.38
N ILE A 137 2.20 -34.81 1.87
CA ILE A 137 2.65 -36.12 2.37
C ILE A 137 3.24 -36.01 3.79
N ASP A 138 3.87 -34.88 4.13
CA ASP A 138 4.42 -34.65 5.47
C ASP A 138 3.32 -34.39 6.52
N ASP A 139 2.18 -33.79 6.13
CA ASP A 139 1.01 -33.60 6.98
C ASP A 139 0.37 -34.97 7.31
N ASP A 140 0.19 -35.84 6.30
CA ASP A 140 -0.36 -37.21 6.49
C ASP A 140 0.61 -38.13 7.24
N SER A 141 1.92 -38.07 6.95
CA SER A 141 2.97 -38.81 7.67
C SER A 141 3.06 -38.39 9.15
N SER A 142 2.85 -37.11 9.45
CA SER A 142 2.81 -36.59 10.81
C SER A 142 1.57 -37.04 11.59
N LEU A 143 0.42 -37.15 10.91
CA LEU A 143 -0.81 -37.72 11.47
C LEU A 143 -0.64 -39.22 11.74
N ILE A 144 -0.02 -39.96 10.82
CA ILE A 144 0.25 -41.40 10.97
C ILE A 144 1.26 -41.65 12.10
N THR A 145 2.28 -40.80 12.28
CA THR A 145 3.20 -40.94 13.42
C THR A 145 2.55 -40.58 14.75
N PHE A 146 1.66 -39.59 14.78
CA PHE A 146 0.92 -39.23 16.00
C PHE A 146 -0.08 -40.32 16.41
N ALA A 147 -0.85 -40.86 15.46
CA ALA A 147 -1.75 -42.00 15.69
C ALA A 147 -1.03 -43.28 16.12
N ARG A 148 0.28 -43.37 15.90
CA ARG A 148 1.13 -44.49 16.37
C ARG A 148 1.60 -44.32 17.82
N TRP A 149 1.43 -43.15 18.42
CA TRP A 149 1.83 -42.82 19.79
C TRP A 149 0.63 -42.54 20.73
N VAL A 150 -0.60 -42.61 20.23
CA VAL A 150 -1.86 -42.62 20.99
C VAL A 150 -2.38 -44.05 21.04
#